data_AF-A0A1D2RBK6-F1
#
_entry.id   AF-A0A1D2RBK6-F1
#
_cell.length_a   1.000
_cell.length_b   1.000
_cell.length_c   1.000
_cell.angle_alpha   90.00
_cell.angle_beta   90.00
_cell.angle_gamma   90.00
#
_symmetry.space_group_name_H-M   'P 1'
#
loop_
_entity.id
_entity.type
_entity.pdbx_description
1 polymer ?
#
loop_
_entity_poly.entity_id
_entity_poly.type
_entity_poly.pdbx_seq_one_letter_code
_entity_poly.pdbx_strand_id
1 'polypeptide(L)'
;MKFKINLQKSTAENADYYYEQSKKSKSKVKGAEKALQDTLEKIEKLTEEKEKFMVAFREKLPEKKKKKKWFEKFRWFNSSEGFLVIGGRDATTNEILIKKHTEKSDVVFHADVPGAPFFVIKTEGKEVTDAAMKEAASGAASYSKAWSSGTGNCDVYYIASEQVSKSAGSGEYLTKGAFMIYGEKKWFKKVELKIAVGFKVKEDEVIGGPIDSVAANSNYYVLIGTGDKKSGELAKEIKHKFLQQAKKEDSGKIKKINPGDIQQWIPAGRGRIL
;
A
#
# COMPACT_ATOMS: atom_id res chain seq x y z
N MET A 1 -51.58 -50.37 -3.07
CA MET A 1 -51.14 -50.49 -4.48
C MET A 1 -52.30 -51.06 -5.28
N LYS A 2 -52.73 -50.41 -6.37
CA LYS A 2 -53.85 -50.88 -7.22
C LYS A 2 -53.28 -51.24 -8.59
N PHE A 3 -53.54 -52.44 -9.10
CA PHE A 3 -53.03 -52.92 -10.38
C PHE A 3 -54.16 -52.96 -11.43
N LYS A 4 -53.88 -52.52 -12.65
CA LYS A 4 -54.79 -52.71 -13.79
C LYS A 4 -54.59 -54.10 -14.36
N ILE A 5 -55.61 -54.93 -14.31
CA ILE A 5 -55.55 -56.31 -14.85
C ILE A 5 -56.13 -56.31 -16.26
N ASN A 6 -55.44 -56.96 -17.18
CA ASN A 6 -56.00 -57.24 -18.50
C ASN A 6 -56.87 -58.51 -18.42
N LEU A 7 -58.17 -58.35 -18.62
CA LEU A 7 -59.16 -59.43 -18.51
C LEU A 7 -59.04 -60.48 -19.64
N GLN A 8 -58.32 -60.18 -20.74
CA GLN A 8 -58.05 -61.14 -21.81
C GLN A 8 -56.85 -62.06 -21.52
N LYS A 9 -56.17 -61.87 -20.39
CA LYS A 9 -55.03 -62.68 -19.96
C LYS A 9 -55.34 -63.38 -18.65
N SER A 10 -54.72 -64.54 -18.44
CA SER A 10 -54.78 -65.24 -17.16
C SER A 10 -54.18 -64.40 -16.02
N THR A 11 -54.54 -64.75 -14.79
CA THR A 11 -53.98 -64.13 -13.57
C THR A 11 -52.45 -64.28 -13.51
N ALA A 12 -51.94 -65.44 -13.92
CA ALA A 12 -50.50 -65.72 -14.00
C ALA A 12 -49.81 -64.81 -15.03
N GLU A 13 -50.37 -64.67 -16.24
CA GLU A 13 -49.79 -63.80 -17.28
C GLU A 13 -49.79 -62.32 -16.90
N ASN A 14 -50.80 -61.85 -16.16
CA ASN A 14 -50.81 -60.49 -15.62
C ASN A 14 -49.74 -60.32 -14.53
N ALA A 15 -49.57 -61.31 -13.64
CA ALA A 15 -48.54 -61.28 -12.60
C ALA A 15 -47.12 -61.27 -13.21
N ASP A 16 -46.87 -62.11 -14.21
CA ASP A 16 -45.59 -62.17 -14.94
C ASP A 16 -45.28 -60.85 -15.66
N TYR A 17 -46.30 -60.21 -16.27
CA TYR A 17 -46.13 -58.89 -16.87
C TYR A 17 -45.64 -57.85 -15.86
N TYR A 18 -46.29 -57.74 -14.70
CA TYR A 18 -45.89 -56.78 -13.66
C TYR A 18 -44.53 -57.14 -13.03
N TYR A 19 -44.21 -58.42 -12.91
CA TYR A 19 -42.90 -58.89 -12.45
C TYR A 19 -41.79 -58.49 -13.42
N GLU A 20 -41.97 -58.72 -14.73
CA GLU A 20 -41.02 -58.33 -15.76
C GLU A 20 -40.86 -56.80 -15.86
N GLN A 21 -41.94 -56.03 -15.72
CA GLN A 21 -41.85 -54.57 -15.65
C GLN A 21 -41.07 -54.10 -14.42
N SER A 22 -41.31 -54.70 -13.26
CA SER A 22 -40.57 -54.37 -12.02
C SER A 22 -39.08 -54.68 -12.17
N LYS A 23 -38.73 -55.84 -12.74
CA LYS A 23 -37.34 -56.23 -13.04
C LYS A 23 -36.66 -55.26 -14.00
N LYS A 24 -37.33 -54.85 -15.08
CA LYS A 24 -36.82 -53.86 -16.04
C LYS A 24 -36.64 -52.48 -15.39
N SER A 25 -37.61 -52.01 -14.62
CA SER A 25 -37.53 -50.73 -13.91
C SER A 25 -36.40 -50.73 -12.88
N LYS A 26 -36.21 -51.83 -12.13
CA LYS A 26 -35.11 -51.98 -11.17
C LYS A 26 -33.73 -51.94 -11.85
N SER A 27 -33.60 -52.57 -13.03
CA SER A 27 -32.38 -52.49 -13.84
C SER A 27 -32.11 -51.06 -14.34
N LYS A 28 -33.15 -50.36 -14.80
CA LYS A 28 -33.05 -48.95 -15.25
C LYS A 28 -32.66 -48.00 -14.11
N VAL A 29 -33.23 -48.17 -12.92
CA VAL A 29 -32.87 -47.39 -11.73
C VAL A 29 -31.40 -47.58 -11.39
N LYS A 30 -30.92 -48.83 -11.37
CA LYS A 30 -29.50 -49.12 -11.11
C LYS A 30 -28.56 -48.50 -12.15
N GLY A 31 -28.97 -48.49 -13.42
CA GLY A 31 -28.22 -47.82 -14.50
C GLY A 31 -28.20 -46.29 -14.34
N ALA A 32 -29.33 -45.69 -13.95
CA ALA A 32 -29.46 -44.26 -13.72
C ALA A 32 -28.66 -43.80 -12.48
N GLU A 33 -28.68 -44.58 -11.40
CA GLU A 33 -27.87 -44.33 -10.19
C GLU A 33 -26.38 -44.32 -10.51
N LYS A 34 -25.91 -45.29 -11.30
CA LYS A 34 -24.51 -45.34 -11.72
C LYS A 34 -24.13 -44.14 -12.60
N ALA A 35 -24.97 -43.79 -13.57
CA ALA A 35 -24.75 -42.61 -14.42
C ALA A 35 -24.74 -41.30 -13.62
N LEU A 36 -25.58 -41.19 -12.58
CA LEU A 36 -25.59 -40.05 -11.67
C LEU A 36 -24.28 -39.97 -10.89
N GLN A 37 -23.80 -41.08 -10.33
CA GLN A 37 -22.54 -41.14 -9.60
C GLN A 37 -21.36 -40.74 -10.49
N ASP A 38 -21.25 -41.33 -11.68
CA ASP A 38 -20.18 -41.00 -12.64
C ASP A 38 -20.22 -39.51 -13.04
N THR A 39 -21.41 -38.92 -13.15
CA THR A 39 -21.59 -37.49 -13.45
C THR A 39 -21.16 -36.60 -12.29
N LEU A 40 -21.50 -36.96 -11.05
CA LEU A 40 -21.11 -36.21 -9.85
C LEU A 40 -19.59 -36.20 -9.67
N GLU A 41 -18.92 -37.34 -9.81
CA GLU A 41 -17.45 -37.42 -9.76
C GLU A 41 -16.78 -36.56 -10.84
N LYS A 42 -17.41 -36.49 -12.03
CA LYS A 42 -16.91 -35.66 -13.14
C LYS A 42 -17.09 -34.18 -12.87
N ILE A 43 -18.21 -33.78 -12.27
CA ILE A 43 -18.45 -32.40 -11.84
C ILE A 43 -17.41 -32.00 -10.80
N GLU A 44 -17.15 -32.86 -9.81
CA GLU A 44 -16.19 -32.59 -8.73
C GLU A 44 -14.76 -32.38 -9.29
N LYS A 45 -14.30 -33.28 -10.17
CA LYS A 45 -13.00 -33.12 -10.86
C LYS A 45 -12.92 -31.83 -11.66
N LEU A 46 -13.96 -31.51 -12.43
CA LEU A 46 -14.00 -30.28 -13.23
C LEU A 46 -14.03 -29.02 -12.34
N THR A 47 -14.68 -29.07 -11.18
CA THR A 47 -14.66 -27.96 -10.22
C THR A 47 -13.27 -27.75 -9.63
N GLU A 48 -12.57 -28.82 -9.24
CA GLU A 48 -11.20 -28.72 -8.76
C GLU A 48 -10.24 -28.19 -9.83
N GLU A 49 -10.34 -28.68 -11.06
CA GLU A 49 -9.53 -28.21 -12.19
C GLU A 49 -9.80 -26.74 -12.49
N LYS A 50 -11.08 -26.33 -12.46
CA LYS A 50 -11.47 -24.93 -12.61
C LYS A 50 -10.89 -24.06 -11.50
N GLU A 51 -10.92 -24.50 -10.24
CA GLU A 51 -10.31 -23.76 -9.14
C GLU A 51 -8.80 -23.63 -9.30
N LYS A 52 -8.10 -24.72 -9.60
CA LYS A 52 -6.65 -24.74 -9.87
C LYS A 52 -6.30 -23.81 -11.03
N PHE A 53 -7.07 -23.86 -12.11
CA PHE A 53 -6.90 -22.98 -13.26
C PHE A 53 -7.16 -21.51 -12.91
N MET A 54 -8.22 -21.21 -12.15
CA MET A 54 -8.55 -19.84 -11.73
C MET A 54 -7.48 -19.23 -10.82
N VAL A 55 -6.89 -20.02 -9.92
CA VAL A 55 -5.76 -19.60 -9.07
C VAL A 55 -4.54 -19.30 -9.94
N ALA A 56 -4.14 -20.23 -10.81
CA ALA A 56 -3.01 -20.04 -11.72
C ALA A 56 -3.23 -18.88 -12.71
N PHE A 57 -4.46 -18.67 -13.17
CA PHE A 57 -4.81 -17.56 -14.06
C PHE A 57 -4.75 -16.21 -13.33
N ARG A 58 -5.22 -16.13 -12.07
CA ARG A 58 -5.07 -14.92 -11.25
C ARG A 58 -3.61 -14.58 -10.97
N GLU A 59 -2.75 -15.58 -10.78
CA GLU A 59 -1.30 -15.36 -10.59
C GLU A 59 -0.60 -14.89 -11.88
N LYS A 60 -1.11 -15.29 -13.05
CA LYS A 60 -0.57 -14.90 -14.36
C LYS A 60 -1.12 -13.59 -14.91
N LEU A 61 -2.22 -13.05 -14.35
CA LEU A 61 -2.74 -11.77 -14.77
C LEU A 61 -1.70 -10.68 -14.46
N PRO A 62 -1.23 -9.93 -15.46
CA PRO A 62 -0.35 -8.80 -15.21
C PRO A 62 -1.09 -7.83 -14.30
N GLU A 63 -0.50 -7.50 -13.14
CA GLU A 63 -1.03 -6.49 -12.25
C GLU A 63 -1.33 -5.24 -13.09
N LYS A 64 -2.60 -4.79 -13.08
CA LYS A 64 -2.99 -3.54 -13.74
C LYS A 64 -2.06 -2.46 -13.19
N LYS A 65 -1.09 -2.02 -14.01
CA LYS A 65 -0.16 -0.94 -13.64
C LYS A 65 -1.01 0.26 -13.27
N LYS A 66 -1.14 0.55 -11.98
CA LYS A 66 -1.83 1.73 -11.48
C LYS A 66 -1.22 2.93 -12.19
N LYS A 67 -2.06 3.83 -12.72
CA LYS A 67 -1.56 5.07 -13.31
C LYS A 67 -0.83 5.82 -12.20
N LYS A 68 0.49 6.00 -12.37
CA LYS A 68 1.33 6.71 -11.41
C LYS A 68 0.79 8.13 -11.24
N LYS A 69 0.53 8.53 -10.00
CA LYS A 69 0.17 9.91 -9.69
C LYS A 69 1.37 10.81 -9.96
N TRP A 70 1.12 12.05 -10.35
CA TRP A 70 2.18 13.01 -10.73
C TRP A 70 3.19 13.25 -9.60
N PHE A 71 2.75 13.09 -8.34
CA PHE A 71 3.56 13.34 -7.15
C PHE A 71 4.42 12.15 -6.73
N GLU A 72 4.22 10.95 -7.30
CA GLU A 72 4.99 9.74 -6.92
C GLU A 72 6.48 9.83 -7.26
N LYS A 73 6.86 10.79 -8.13
CA LYS A 73 8.27 11.12 -8.40
C LYS A 73 8.96 11.85 -7.25
N PHE A 74 8.20 12.40 -6.29
CA PHE A 74 8.69 13.06 -5.08
C PHE A 74 8.67 12.11 -3.88
N ARG A 75 9.14 12.57 -2.73
CA ARG A 75 8.72 12.00 -1.44
C ARG A 75 7.31 12.49 -1.20
N TRP A 76 6.43 11.64 -0.71
CA TRP A 76 5.06 12.05 -0.45
C TRP A 76 4.44 11.17 0.63
N PHE A 77 3.51 11.73 1.37
CA PHE A 77 2.64 10.99 2.28
C PHE A 77 1.33 11.76 2.44
N ASN A 78 0.27 11.08 2.88
CA ASN A 78 -0.94 11.74 3.32
C ASN A 78 -0.87 11.91 4.83
N SER A 79 -1.19 13.10 5.34
CA SER A 79 -1.31 13.31 6.77
C SER A 79 -2.37 12.40 7.38
N SER A 80 -2.38 12.25 8.70
CA SER A 80 -3.46 11.54 9.41
C SER A 80 -4.85 12.13 9.13
N GLU A 81 -4.91 13.40 8.74
CA GLU A 81 -6.14 14.13 8.39
C GLU A 81 -6.36 14.30 6.88
N GLY A 82 -5.57 13.62 6.04
CA GLY A 82 -5.80 13.55 4.60
C GLY A 82 -5.21 14.68 3.76
N PHE A 83 -4.34 15.52 4.31
CA PHE A 83 -3.55 16.48 3.53
C PHE A 83 -2.42 15.78 2.79
N LEU A 84 -2.23 16.10 1.51
CA LEU A 84 -1.08 15.60 0.76
C LEU A 84 0.15 16.42 1.11
N VAL A 85 1.19 15.76 1.61
CA VAL A 85 2.50 16.37 1.87
C VAL A 85 3.51 15.83 0.87
N ILE A 86 4.26 16.73 0.22
CA ILE A 86 5.21 16.40 -0.84
C ILE A 86 6.56 17.00 -0.50
N GLY A 87 7.65 16.24 -0.67
CA GLY A 87 9.02 16.74 -0.50
C GLY A 87 9.94 16.30 -1.62
N GLY A 88 10.94 17.11 -1.97
CA GLY A 88 11.87 16.71 -3.02
C GLY A 88 12.77 15.56 -2.58
N ARG A 89 13.21 14.77 -3.57
CA ARG A 89 14.18 13.67 -3.37
C ARG A 89 15.61 14.14 -3.57
N ASP A 90 15.78 15.18 -4.38
CA ASP A 90 17.05 15.77 -4.79
C ASP A 90 16.87 17.26 -5.14
N ALA A 91 17.96 17.95 -5.47
CA ALA A 91 17.92 19.36 -5.84
C ALA A 91 17.03 19.67 -7.06
N THR A 92 16.93 18.75 -8.03
CA THR A 92 16.12 18.96 -9.24
C THR A 92 14.63 18.89 -8.92
N THR A 93 14.22 17.86 -8.18
CA THR A 93 12.84 17.66 -7.74
C THR A 93 12.42 18.73 -6.73
N ASN A 94 13.30 19.16 -5.82
CA ASN A 94 13.05 20.34 -4.97
C ASN A 94 12.69 21.58 -5.79
N GLU A 95 13.46 21.88 -6.83
CA GLU A 95 13.17 23.04 -7.68
C GLU A 95 11.84 22.91 -8.42
N ILE A 96 11.54 21.72 -8.95
CA ILE A 96 10.29 21.46 -9.64
C ILE A 96 9.11 21.61 -8.66
N LEU A 97 9.24 21.10 -7.44
CA LEU A 97 8.21 21.18 -6.40
C LEU A 97 7.88 22.64 -6.07
N ILE A 98 8.90 23.43 -5.72
CA ILE A 98 8.71 24.84 -5.34
C ILE A 98 8.20 25.67 -6.52
N LYS A 99 8.75 25.51 -7.72
CA LYS A 99 8.38 26.39 -8.85
C LYS A 99 7.08 26.01 -9.56
N LYS A 100 6.76 24.72 -9.67
CA LYS A 100 5.66 24.24 -10.53
C LYS A 100 4.48 23.67 -9.77
N HIS A 101 4.67 23.30 -8.50
CA HIS A 101 3.66 22.54 -7.75
C HIS A 101 3.34 23.14 -6.38
N THR A 102 3.89 24.30 -6.04
CA THR A 102 3.55 25.05 -4.83
C THR A 102 2.64 26.21 -5.22
N GLU A 103 1.50 26.29 -4.55
CA GLU A 103 0.50 27.34 -4.71
C GLU A 103 0.58 28.34 -3.57
N LYS A 104 -0.04 29.50 -3.75
CA LYS A 104 -0.05 30.60 -2.75
C LYS A 104 -0.55 30.17 -1.37
N SER A 105 -1.59 29.35 -1.35
CA SER A 105 -2.18 28.82 -0.12
C SER A 105 -1.37 27.70 0.53
N ASP A 106 -0.32 27.20 -0.12
CA ASP A 106 0.46 26.08 0.42
C ASP A 106 1.47 26.54 1.47
N VAL A 107 1.79 25.62 2.37
CA VAL A 107 2.76 25.86 3.44
C VAL A 107 4.04 25.11 3.14
N VAL A 108 5.16 25.82 3.14
CA VAL A 108 6.48 25.28 2.80
C VAL A 108 7.30 25.08 4.07
N PHE A 109 7.97 23.94 4.14
CA PHE A 109 8.80 23.49 5.26
C PHE A 109 10.22 23.22 4.80
N HIS A 110 11.18 23.49 5.68
CA HIS A 110 12.58 23.16 5.44
C HIS A 110 13.29 22.93 6.79
N ALA A 111 14.06 21.84 6.87
CA ALA A 111 14.87 21.56 8.04
C ALA A 111 16.08 22.49 8.08
N ASP A 112 16.47 22.99 9.25
CA ASP A 112 17.58 23.92 9.41
C ASP A 112 18.95 23.22 9.35
N VAL A 113 19.15 22.47 8.28
CA VAL A 113 20.40 21.78 7.96
C VAL A 113 20.73 21.97 6.47
N PRO A 114 22.00 22.21 6.12
CA PRO A 114 22.40 22.40 4.72
C PRO A 114 22.04 21.20 3.83
N GLY A 115 21.33 21.48 2.74
CA GLY A 115 20.90 20.46 1.78
C GLY A 115 19.71 19.61 2.24
N ALA A 116 18.92 20.11 3.20
CA ALA A 116 17.60 19.56 3.46
C ALA A 116 16.68 19.73 2.23
N PRO A 117 15.76 18.79 1.99
CA PRO A 117 14.71 18.99 1.01
C PRO A 117 13.66 19.99 1.51
N PHE A 118 13.00 20.65 0.57
CA PHE A 118 11.76 21.36 0.86
C PHE A 118 10.62 20.36 0.93
N PHE A 119 9.73 20.55 1.88
CA PHE A 119 8.44 19.86 2.00
C PHE A 119 7.30 20.87 1.87
N VAL A 120 6.19 20.47 1.30
CA VAL A 120 5.04 21.33 1.03
C VAL A 120 3.77 20.57 1.41
N ILE A 121 2.94 21.18 2.25
CA ILE A 121 1.56 20.72 2.46
C ILE A 121 0.71 21.33 1.36
N LYS A 122 0.07 20.47 0.56
CA LYS A 122 -0.95 20.87 -0.42
C LYS A 122 -2.25 21.14 0.32
N THR A 123 -2.59 22.42 0.48
CA THR A 123 -3.73 22.83 1.32
C THR A 123 -5.05 22.76 0.58
N GLU A 124 -5.03 22.94 -0.74
CA GLU A 124 -6.24 23.03 -1.57
C GLU A 124 -7.24 24.07 -1.02
N GLY A 125 -6.73 25.14 -0.41
CA GLY A 125 -7.53 26.21 0.21
C GLY A 125 -8.11 25.89 1.59
N LYS A 126 -7.81 24.72 2.17
CA LYS A 126 -8.24 24.35 3.53
C LYS A 126 -7.25 24.85 4.58
N GLU A 127 -7.76 25.14 5.77
CA GLU A 127 -6.91 25.47 6.93
C GLU A 127 -6.14 24.23 7.38
N VAL A 128 -4.82 24.37 7.55
CA VAL A 128 -3.95 23.26 7.95
C VAL A 128 -3.93 23.17 9.46
N THR A 129 -4.20 21.98 9.98
CA THR A 129 -4.18 21.72 11.42
C THR A 129 -2.76 21.58 11.97
N ASP A 130 -2.63 21.77 13.29
CA ASP A 130 -1.38 21.53 14.00
C ASP A 130 -0.85 20.10 13.84
N ALA A 131 -1.74 19.10 13.70
CA ALA A 131 -1.34 17.71 13.47
C ALA A 131 -0.65 17.56 12.11
N ALA A 132 -1.27 18.03 11.04
CA ALA A 132 -0.69 17.99 9.70
C ALA A 132 0.61 18.81 9.61
N MET A 133 0.67 19.96 10.29
CA MET A 133 1.88 20.78 10.39
C MET A 133 3.04 20.04 11.07
N LYS A 134 2.79 19.36 12.20
CA LYS A 134 3.79 18.56 12.92
C LYS A 134 4.27 17.37 12.10
N GLU A 135 3.37 16.69 11.39
CA GLU A 135 3.72 15.59 10.51
C GLU A 135 4.60 16.07 9.34
N ALA A 136 4.26 17.20 8.69
CA ALA A 136 5.11 17.79 7.67
C ALA A 136 6.50 18.17 8.19
N ALA A 137 6.58 18.74 9.39
CA ALA A 137 7.85 19.05 10.04
C ALA A 137 8.67 17.78 10.33
N SER A 138 8.04 16.71 10.84
CA SER A 138 8.70 15.40 11.05
C SER A 138 9.24 14.83 9.74
N GLY A 139 8.48 14.92 8.65
CA GLY A 139 8.92 14.49 7.33
C GLY A 139 10.13 15.30 6.84
N ALA A 140 10.06 16.63 6.94
CA ALA A 140 11.15 17.53 6.55
C ALA A 140 12.44 17.25 7.35
N ALA A 141 12.32 17.07 8.66
CA ALA A 141 13.44 16.74 9.53
C ALA A 141 14.06 15.37 9.18
N SER A 142 13.23 14.32 9.12
CA SER A 142 13.68 12.94 8.99
C SER A 142 14.24 12.59 7.61
N TYR A 143 13.75 13.23 6.55
CA TYR A 143 14.27 13.06 5.19
C TYR A 143 15.39 14.04 4.83
N SER A 144 15.86 14.85 5.78
CA SER A 144 17.01 15.74 5.61
C SER A 144 18.34 15.03 5.87
N LYS A 145 19.44 15.76 5.68
CA LYS A 145 20.78 15.28 6.04
C LYS A 145 20.98 15.07 7.55
N ALA A 146 20.11 15.62 8.40
CA ALA A 146 20.17 15.40 9.84
C ALA A 146 20.06 13.92 10.21
N TRP A 147 19.33 13.12 9.41
CA TRP A 147 19.25 11.68 9.59
C TRP A 147 20.60 11.00 9.36
N SER A 148 21.24 11.34 8.24
CA SER A 148 22.55 10.77 7.88
C SER A 148 23.69 11.20 8.80
N SER A 149 23.57 12.36 9.46
CA SER A 149 24.54 12.80 10.47
C SER A 149 24.38 12.11 11.82
N GLY A 150 23.34 11.28 11.99
CA GLY A 150 23.08 10.57 13.24
C GLY A 150 22.57 11.47 14.37
N THR A 151 22.15 12.70 14.06
CA THR A 151 21.57 13.61 15.06
C THR A 151 20.22 13.06 15.51
N GLY A 152 19.88 13.15 16.81
CA GLY A 152 18.59 12.64 17.32
C GLY A 152 17.39 13.52 16.97
N ASN A 153 17.62 14.80 16.69
CA ASN A 153 16.60 15.79 16.37
C ASN A 153 17.12 16.87 15.42
N CYS A 154 16.20 17.67 14.87
CA CYS A 154 16.51 18.80 14.01
C CYS A 154 15.45 19.90 14.19
N ASP A 155 15.85 21.16 14.08
CA ASP A 155 14.91 22.27 13.99
C ASP A 155 14.35 22.36 12.57
N VAL A 156 13.06 22.65 12.44
CA VAL A 156 12.38 22.84 11.16
C VAL A 156 11.66 24.17 11.20
N TYR A 157 11.74 24.94 10.13
CA TYR A 157 10.88 26.09 9.98
C TYR A 157 9.86 25.88 8.88
N TYR A 158 8.76 26.64 8.97
CA TYR A 158 7.77 26.76 7.93
C TYR A 158 7.49 28.22 7.59
N ILE A 159 7.09 28.44 6.35
CA ILE A 159 6.86 29.74 5.72
C ILE A 159 5.75 29.62 4.68
N ALA A 160 5.13 30.76 4.35
CA ALA A 160 4.23 30.84 3.21
C ALA A 160 5.01 30.68 1.90
N SER A 161 4.34 30.20 0.84
CA SER A 161 4.98 29.97 -0.45
C SER A 161 5.62 31.22 -1.05
N GLU A 162 5.05 32.40 -0.82
CA GLU A 162 5.51 33.70 -1.33
C GLU A 162 6.84 34.14 -0.72
N GLN A 163 7.18 33.58 0.45
CA GLN A 163 8.44 33.87 1.12
C GLN A 163 9.63 33.14 0.45
N VAL A 164 9.37 32.21 -0.48
CA VAL A 164 10.40 31.41 -1.15
C VAL A 164 10.68 31.98 -2.54
N SER A 165 11.93 32.37 -2.80
CA SER A 165 12.34 32.93 -4.09
C SER A 165 13.66 32.36 -4.57
N LYS A 166 13.84 32.28 -5.89
CA LYS A 166 15.12 31.90 -6.50
C LYS A 166 16.00 33.10 -6.87
N SER A 167 15.50 34.32 -6.71
CA SER A 167 16.25 35.53 -7.02
C SER A 167 17.01 35.98 -5.78
N ALA A 168 18.35 35.94 -5.84
CA ALA A 168 19.19 36.68 -4.91
C ALA A 168 19.20 38.16 -5.32
N GLY A 169 18.98 39.06 -4.37
CA GLY A 169 18.90 40.50 -4.60
C GLY A 169 20.27 41.13 -4.92
N SER A 170 20.86 40.80 -6.06
CA SER A 170 22.08 41.43 -6.62
C SER A 170 22.52 40.89 -7.99
N GLY A 171 21.72 40.07 -8.69
CA GLY A 171 22.14 39.46 -9.96
C GLY A 171 23.01 38.20 -9.82
N GLU A 172 23.24 37.73 -8.60
CA GLU A 172 23.88 36.45 -8.32
C GLU A 172 22.94 35.27 -8.57
N TYR A 173 23.45 34.22 -9.21
CA TYR A 173 22.71 32.97 -9.40
C TYR A 173 22.88 32.06 -8.19
N LEU A 174 21.76 31.68 -7.58
CA LEU A 174 21.76 30.63 -6.57
C LEU A 174 22.13 29.27 -7.16
N THR A 175 22.89 28.48 -6.40
CA THR A 175 23.17 27.08 -6.75
C THR A 175 21.89 26.28 -6.91
N LYS A 176 21.93 25.24 -7.73
CA LYS A 176 20.77 24.37 -7.98
C LYS A 176 20.19 23.82 -6.67
N GLY A 177 18.88 24.01 -6.46
CA GLY A 177 18.15 23.60 -5.26
C GLY A 177 18.17 24.60 -4.10
N ALA A 178 18.93 25.69 -4.19
CA ALA A 178 18.91 26.76 -3.19
C ALA A 178 17.82 27.80 -3.50
N PHE A 179 17.24 28.35 -2.43
CA PHE A 179 16.21 29.38 -2.47
C PHE A 179 16.48 30.41 -1.37
N MET A 180 16.25 31.68 -1.68
CA MET A 180 16.17 32.75 -0.68
C MET A 180 14.83 32.65 0.05
N ILE A 181 14.88 32.90 1.36
CA ILE A 181 13.69 32.97 2.21
C ILE A 181 13.60 34.37 2.77
N TYR A 182 12.48 35.03 2.53
CA TYR A 182 12.21 36.39 2.98
C TYR A 182 11.18 36.41 4.11
N GLY A 183 11.25 37.42 4.98
CA GLY A 183 10.31 37.59 6.09
C GLY A 183 10.56 36.63 7.26
N GLU A 184 9.57 36.53 8.15
CA GLU A 184 9.67 35.77 9.39
C GLU A 184 9.50 34.27 9.17
N LYS A 185 10.30 33.48 9.90
CA LYS A 185 10.23 32.01 9.93
C LYS A 185 9.52 31.57 11.20
N LYS A 186 8.56 30.66 11.09
CA LYS A 186 7.94 29.99 12.24
C LYS A 186 8.58 28.64 12.45
N TRP A 187 8.75 28.21 13.71
CA TRP A 187 9.66 27.11 14.05
C TRP A 187 8.98 25.96 14.79
N PHE A 188 9.36 24.75 14.39
CA PHE A 188 9.28 23.53 15.19
C PHE A 188 10.68 23.21 15.71
N LYS A 189 10.86 23.24 17.03
CA LYS A 189 12.16 23.04 17.68
C LYS A 189 12.33 21.59 18.11
N LYS A 190 13.55 21.06 17.97
CA LYS A 190 13.94 19.70 18.38
C LYS A 190 13.00 18.60 17.85
N VAL A 191 12.63 18.68 16.57
CA VAL A 191 11.82 17.64 15.92
C VAL A 191 12.61 16.33 15.88
N GLU A 192 12.07 15.28 16.51
CA GLU A 192 12.73 13.98 16.56
C GLU A 192 12.85 13.33 15.18
N LEU A 193 13.99 12.70 14.90
CA LEU A 193 14.22 11.98 13.65
C LEU A 193 13.69 10.54 13.76
N LYS A 194 12.37 10.42 13.71
CA LYS A 194 11.65 9.14 13.71
C LYS A 194 10.60 9.14 12.61
N ILE A 195 10.50 8.03 11.90
CA ILE A 195 9.45 7.81 10.91
C ILE A 195 8.87 6.41 11.09
N ALA A 196 7.80 6.11 10.37
CA ALA A 196 7.29 4.76 10.23
C ALA A 196 7.32 4.33 8.76
N VAL A 197 7.41 3.01 8.55
CA VAL A 197 7.14 2.36 7.27
C VAL A 197 5.95 1.44 7.49
N GLY A 198 4.95 1.54 6.63
CA GLY A 198 3.69 0.82 6.75
C GLY A 198 3.31 0.05 5.50
N PHE A 199 2.41 -0.92 5.66
CA PHE A 199 1.84 -1.71 4.60
C PHE A 199 0.31 -1.62 4.60
N LYS A 200 -0.23 -1.26 3.43
CA LYS A 200 -1.67 -1.19 3.14
C LYS A 200 -2.11 -2.48 2.48
N VAL A 201 -2.87 -3.30 3.21
CA VAL A 201 -3.34 -4.62 2.76
C VAL A 201 -4.31 -4.52 1.59
N LYS A 202 -5.19 -3.52 1.59
CA LYS A 202 -6.21 -3.36 0.54
C LYS A 202 -5.58 -2.96 -0.79
N GLU A 203 -4.61 -2.04 -0.74
CA GLU A 203 -3.95 -1.49 -1.92
C GLU A 203 -2.69 -2.26 -2.36
N ASP A 204 -2.22 -3.21 -1.54
CA ASP A 204 -0.93 -3.91 -1.70
C ASP A 204 0.23 -2.92 -1.89
N GLU A 205 0.29 -1.93 -0.99
CA GLU A 205 1.17 -0.77 -1.13
C GLU A 205 1.97 -0.55 0.15
N VAL A 206 3.28 -0.33 -0.01
CA VAL A 206 4.15 0.13 1.06
C VAL A 206 4.15 1.65 1.08
N ILE A 207 3.96 2.23 2.26
CA ILE A 207 4.02 3.67 2.51
C ILE A 207 5.08 3.97 3.56
N GLY A 208 5.54 5.22 3.63
CA GLY A 208 6.39 5.68 4.72
C GLY A 208 6.29 7.17 4.92
N GLY A 209 6.66 7.62 6.11
CA GLY A 209 6.50 9.01 6.51
C GLY A 209 6.37 9.15 8.03
N PRO A 210 5.87 10.30 8.51
CA PRO A 210 5.64 10.53 9.94
C PRO A 210 4.80 9.42 10.57
N ILE A 211 5.04 9.17 11.86
CA ILE A 211 4.47 8.02 12.58
C ILE A 211 2.93 8.05 12.52
N ASP A 212 2.33 9.19 12.87
CA ASP A 212 0.87 9.36 12.93
C ASP A 212 0.21 9.23 11.55
N SER A 213 0.84 9.83 10.52
CA SER A 213 0.45 9.69 9.11
C SER A 213 0.42 8.21 8.69
N VAL A 214 1.49 7.45 8.95
CA VAL A 214 1.56 6.05 8.53
C VAL A 214 0.62 5.18 9.35
N ALA A 215 0.49 5.42 10.65
CA ALA A 215 -0.42 4.69 11.53
C ALA A 215 -1.89 4.86 11.09
N ALA A 216 -2.30 6.08 10.72
CA ALA A 216 -3.65 6.35 10.21
C ALA A 216 -3.91 5.73 8.82
N ASN A 217 -2.86 5.55 8.02
CA ASN A 217 -2.97 5.15 6.62
C ASN A 217 -2.52 3.70 6.35
N SER A 218 -2.20 2.87 7.35
CA SER A 218 -1.71 1.49 7.10
C SER A 218 -2.31 0.46 8.06
N ASN A 219 -2.25 -0.81 7.67
CA ASN A 219 -2.71 -1.92 8.49
C ASN A 219 -1.61 -2.43 9.43
N TYR A 220 -0.37 -2.40 8.96
CA TYR A 220 0.82 -2.80 9.69
C TYR A 220 1.87 -1.73 9.52
N TYR A 221 2.60 -1.39 10.58
CA TYR A 221 3.67 -0.42 10.50
C TYR A 221 4.79 -0.73 11.50
N VAL A 222 5.98 -0.25 11.15
CA VAL A 222 7.20 -0.40 11.94
C VAL A 222 7.84 0.96 12.08
N LEU A 223 8.18 1.34 13.30
CA LEU A 223 8.86 2.59 13.60
C LEU A 223 10.35 2.41 13.34
N ILE A 224 10.96 3.42 12.73
CA ILE A 224 12.40 3.49 12.54
C ILE A 224 12.95 4.85 12.97
N GLY A 225 14.20 4.83 13.42
CA GLY A 225 14.97 6.03 13.77
C GLY A 225 16.39 5.93 13.23
N THR A 226 17.20 6.95 13.52
CA THR A 226 18.64 6.92 13.24
C THR A 226 19.32 5.75 13.95
N GLY A 227 20.29 5.13 13.30
CA GLY A 227 20.93 3.91 13.77
C GLY A 227 22.14 3.52 12.93
N ASP A 228 22.47 2.23 12.91
CA ASP A 228 23.72 1.68 12.40
C ASP A 228 23.55 0.78 11.16
N LYS A 229 22.33 0.35 10.85
CA LYS A 229 22.04 -0.55 9.71
C LYS A 229 21.87 0.19 8.40
N LYS A 230 22.33 -0.43 7.31
CA LYS A 230 22.09 0.09 5.95
C LYS A 230 20.62 -0.10 5.55
N SER A 231 20.10 0.78 4.70
CA SER A 231 18.70 0.77 4.29
C SER A 231 18.23 -0.56 3.69
N GLY A 232 19.07 -1.25 2.91
CA GLY A 232 18.71 -2.55 2.32
C GLY A 232 18.61 -3.69 3.34
N GLU A 233 19.41 -3.66 4.40
CA GLU A 233 19.32 -4.61 5.52
C GLU A 233 18.09 -4.31 6.37
N LEU A 234 17.92 -3.04 6.73
CA LEU A 234 16.77 -2.56 7.50
C LEU A 234 15.44 -2.86 6.79
N ALA A 235 15.39 -2.76 5.46
CA ALA A 235 14.20 -3.11 4.69
C ALA A 235 13.79 -4.59 4.82
N LYS A 236 14.77 -5.50 4.89
CA LYS A 236 14.50 -6.93 5.11
C LYS A 236 13.97 -7.19 6.52
N GLU A 237 14.53 -6.51 7.52
CA GLU A 237 14.04 -6.60 8.90
C GLU A 237 12.62 -6.05 9.05
N ILE A 238 12.31 -4.91 8.42
CA ILE A 238 10.96 -4.35 8.41
C ILE A 238 9.99 -5.34 7.78
N LYS A 239 10.34 -5.96 6.64
CA LYS A 239 9.52 -7.00 6.02
C LYS A 239 9.28 -8.18 6.97
N HIS A 240 10.30 -8.60 7.70
CA HIS A 240 10.17 -9.68 8.68
C HIS A 240 9.23 -9.28 9.83
N LYS A 241 9.33 -8.04 10.34
CA LYS A 241 8.43 -7.49 11.35
C LYS A 241 6.98 -7.43 10.87
N PHE A 242 6.74 -7.04 9.62
CA PHE A 242 5.39 -7.12 9.03
C PHE A 242 4.85 -8.55 9.07
N LEU A 243 5.66 -9.56 8.72
CA LEU A 243 5.22 -10.96 8.76
C LEU A 243 4.93 -11.46 10.18
N GLN A 244 5.67 -10.98 11.19
CA GLN A 244 5.42 -11.32 12.58
C GLN A 244 4.10 -10.73 13.10
N GLN A 245 3.75 -9.53 12.64
CA GLN A 245 2.51 -8.84 13.03
C GLN A 245 1.29 -9.28 12.18
N ALA A 246 1.54 -9.92 11.04
CA ALA A 246 0.53 -10.23 10.03
C ALA A 246 -0.54 -11.21 10.54
N LYS A 247 -1.80 -10.92 10.20
CA LYS A 247 -2.86 -11.92 10.22
C LYS A 247 -2.57 -13.00 9.17
N LYS A 248 -3.11 -14.21 9.38
CA LYS A 248 -2.92 -15.36 8.45
C LYS A 248 -3.31 -15.01 7.01
N GLU A 249 -4.39 -14.25 6.84
CA GLU A 249 -4.94 -13.83 5.55
C GLU A 249 -4.02 -12.84 4.80
N ASP A 250 -3.30 -11.98 5.53
CA ASP A 250 -2.47 -10.90 4.95
C ASP A 250 -1.03 -11.35 4.69
N SER A 251 -0.60 -12.43 5.36
CA SER A 251 0.74 -12.98 5.27
C SER A 251 1.17 -13.31 3.83
N GLY A 252 0.23 -13.76 3.00
CA GLY A 252 0.48 -14.03 1.58
C GLY A 252 0.89 -12.78 0.78
N LYS A 253 0.27 -11.63 1.06
CA LYS A 253 0.59 -10.35 0.40
C LYS A 253 1.93 -9.81 0.89
N ILE A 254 2.15 -9.81 2.20
CA ILE A 254 3.40 -9.31 2.81
C ILE A 254 4.62 -10.11 2.32
N LYS A 255 4.49 -11.42 2.08
CA LYS A 255 5.55 -12.24 1.50
C LYS A 255 5.96 -11.78 0.09
N LYS A 256 5.04 -11.25 -0.70
CA LYS A 256 5.28 -10.79 -2.08
C LYS A 256 5.98 -9.43 -2.17
N ILE A 257 5.91 -8.62 -1.10
CA ILE A 257 6.56 -7.29 -1.07
C ILE A 257 8.05 -7.40 -1.40
N ASN A 258 8.52 -6.64 -2.39
CA ASN A 258 9.95 -6.54 -2.66
C ASN A 258 10.60 -5.65 -1.59
N PRO A 259 11.71 -6.07 -0.94
CA PRO A 259 12.44 -5.21 -0.02
C PRO A 259 12.83 -3.84 -0.60
N GLY A 260 13.01 -3.72 -1.93
CA GLY A 260 13.23 -2.44 -2.60
C GLY A 260 12.07 -1.43 -2.44
N ASP A 261 10.82 -1.92 -2.40
CA ASP A 261 9.63 -1.09 -2.21
C ASP A 261 9.53 -0.53 -0.79
N ILE A 262 10.16 -1.22 0.17
CA ILE A 262 10.34 -0.75 1.55
C ILE A 262 11.53 0.23 1.62
N GLN A 263 12.64 -0.13 0.98
CA GLN A 263 13.90 0.62 1.06
C GLN A 263 13.76 2.07 0.60
N GLN A 264 12.94 2.35 -0.42
CA GLN A 264 12.71 3.71 -0.94
C GLN A 264 12.13 4.68 0.11
N TRP A 265 11.47 4.15 1.15
CA TRP A 265 10.85 4.94 2.22
C TRP A 265 11.80 5.22 3.39
N ILE A 266 12.94 4.54 3.45
CA ILE A 266 13.96 4.73 4.48
C ILE A 266 14.78 5.98 4.15
N PRO A 267 15.01 6.91 5.10
CA PRO A 267 15.84 8.08 4.85
C PRO A 267 17.28 7.70 4.49
N ALA A 268 17.96 8.63 3.81
CA ALA A 268 19.35 8.41 3.42
C ALA A 268 20.26 8.30 4.66
N GLY A 269 21.17 7.34 4.66
CA GLY A 269 22.09 7.08 5.77
C GLY A 269 21.86 5.69 6.38
N ARG A 270 21.94 5.62 7.70
CA ARG A 270 21.75 4.40 8.49
C ARG A 270 20.56 4.55 9.43
N GLY A 271 19.92 3.45 9.75
CA GLY A 271 18.74 3.44 10.61
C GLY A 271 18.68 2.21 11.48
N ARG A 272 17.68 2.18 12.35
CA ARG A 272 17.31 1.02 13.17
C ARG A 272 15.80 0.98 13.37
N ILE A 273 15.29 -0.19 13.66
CA ILE A 273 13.93 -0.36 14.18
C ILE A 273 13.91 0.10 15.63
N LEU A 274 12.85 0.79 16.04
CA LEU A 274 12.61 1.24 17.40
C LEU A 274 11.80 0.22 18.20
#